data_AF-A0A146KE27-F1
#
_entry.id   AF-A0A146KE27-F1
#
_cell.length_a   1.000
_cell.length_b   1.000
_cell.length_c   1.000
_cell.angle_alpha   90.00
_cell.angle_beta   90.00
_cell.angle_gamma   90.00
#
_symmetry.space_group_name_H-M   'P 1'
#
loop_
_entity.id
_entity.type
_entity.pdbx_description
1 polymer ?
#
loop_
_entity_poly.entity_id
_entity_poly.type
_entity_poly.pdbx_seq_one_letter_code
_entity_poly.pdbx_strand_id
1 'polypeptide(L)'
;STLNQIHPKTTSSITDAHLRQVCHQICKTCSQATLRGGISIATSQKWQKRTTSLSVVQRLRQSVQQSSYPGFIYSYDDFYILRNLLINGTETEIVVTETTYNTFNLSNYKFIDPEGRVTPTFLRIMMANWNCDSFETWSYIFKFLISWTYNNNYLLADYKLFKQAIVNTTSVEERKQNLLKYQIIYSIEIVTGMLKESDETKTLVNEMFVASLNTPRDEELFNFSGYFQQNAEDGDNLRSFYNGSRYCQCKKLVPNVTNIVEFQELIRYNDFKNDKCAQNDSARTMGGRYDLRTKDMTFRNPGFSGSTDAKVVDVLLLDKRQFKMVVGPPSGGDSNLPKYNFTAVEEEQRKLNISKPRPLGVHVVLPGVWATLHQNGDPEPNTAAVVCAIVIPIIAIGVGLAVWGLIYHSDRRRKEILEQEQQLLIEDPKQTVDLEDL
;
A
#
# COMPACT_ATOMS: atom_id res chain seq x y z
N SER A 1 -19.44 35.61 -50.36
CA SER A 1 -20.33 34.98 -49.38
C SER A 1 -21.20 34.00 -50.13
N THR A 2 -21.01 32.69 -50.07
CA THR A 2 -21.13 31.83 -48.88
C THR A 2 -20.41 30.51 -49.15
N LEU A 3 -19.76 29.96 -48.11
CA LEU A 3 -19.11 28.67 -48.08
C LEU A 3 -20.13 27.52 -48.17
N ASN A 4 -19.86 26.54 -49.03
CA ASN A 4 -20.33 25.16 -48.88
C ASN A 4 -19.09 24.26 -48.82
N GLN A 5 -18.71 23.85 -47.61
CA GLN A 5 -17.66 22.87 -47.37
C GLN A 5 -18.23 21.47 -47.53
N ILE A 6 -17.62 20.73 -48.46
CA ILE A 6 -17.76 19.29 -48.64
C ILE A 6 -16.91 18.61 -47.57
N HIS A 7 -17.52 17.80 -46.72
CA HIS A 7 -16.82 16.89 -45.81
C HIS A 7 -16.09 15.79 -46.60
N PRO A 8 -14.79 15.55 -46.35
CA PRO A 8 -14.18 14.26 -46.65
C PRO A 8 -14.42 13.31 -45.47
N LYS A 9 -15.05 12.18 -45.76
CA LYS A 9 -15.11 11.00 -44.88
C LYS A 9 -13.69 10.57 -44.53
N THR A 10 -13.31 10.68 -43.26
CA THR A 10 -12.13 10.00 -42.70
C THR A 10 -12.59 8.70 -42.07
N THR A 11 -12.55 7.63 -42.86
CA THR A 11 -12.40 6.27 -42.35
C THR A 11 -10.93 6.11 -41.91
N SER A 12 -10.64 6.35 -40.62
CA SER A 12 -9.42 5.84 -40.00
C SER A 12 -9.81 4.69 -39.07
N SER A 13 -9.33 3.52 -39.45
CA SER A 13 -9.49 2.21 -38.83
C SER A 13 -9.36 2.20 -37.31
N ILE A 14 -10.40 1.63 -36.71
CA ILE A 14 -10.40 0.96 -35.42
C ILE A 14 -9.32 -0.12 -35.43
N THR A 15 -8.15 0.11 -34.84
CA THR A 15 -7.20 -0.92 -34.32
C THR A 15 -5.92 -0.24 -33.81
N ASP A 16 -5.91 0.35 -32.60
CA ASP A 16 -4.62 0.71 -31.97
C ASP A 16 -4.59 0.82 -30.42
N ALA A 17 -5.70 0.48 -29.74
CA ALA A 17 -5.83 0.66 -28.29
C ALA A 17 -5.22 -0.47 -27.43
N HIS A 18 -4.81 -1.60 -28.02
CA HIS A 18 -4.70 -2.86 -27.28
C HIS A 18 -3.46 -3.06 -26.37
N LEU A 19 -2.47 -2.15 -26.34
CA LEU A 19 -1.23 -2.36 -25.57
C LEU A 19 -0.69 -1.11 -24.89
N ARG A 20 -1.58 -0.24 -24.37
CA ARG A 20 -1.14 0.97 -23.62
C ARG A 20 -0.98 0.78 -22.12
N GLN A 21 -1.28 -0.40 -21.57
CA GLN A 21 -1.55 -0.51 -20.15
C GLN A 21 -0.99 -1.80 -19.55
N VAL A 22 0.23 -1.69 -18.97
CA VAL A 22 0.55 -2.43 -17.76
C VAL A 22 -0.17 -1.66 -16.65
N CYS A 23 -1.14 -2.27 -15.97
CA CYS A 23 -1.99 -1.59 -15.00
C CYS A 23 -2.09 -2.44 -13.73
N HIS A 24 -1.85 -1.82 -12.57
CA HIS A 24 -1.67 -2.51 -11.29
C HIS A 24 -2.95 -2.46 -10.45
N GLN A 25 -3.27 -3.57 -9.76
CA GLN A 25 -4.34 -3.66 -8.76
C GLN A 25 -3.82 -4.08 -7.40
N ILE A 26 -4.43 -3.48 -6.37
CA ILE A 26 -4.47 -4.03 -5.01
C ILE A 26 -5.94 -4.21 -4.64
N CYS A 27 -6.34 -5.44 -4.36
CA CYS A 27 -7.54 -5.71 -3.59
C CYS A 27 -7.12 -6.46 -2.33
N LYS A 28 -6.94 -5.75 -1.22
CA LYS A 28 -6.77 -6.39 0.08
C LYS A 28 -8.11 -6.56 0.77
N THR A 29 -8.30 -7.73 1.35
CA THR A 29 -9.39 -8.03 2.28
C THR A 29 -8.84 -7.89 3.70
N CYS A 30 -8.98 -6.68 4.27
CA CYS A 30 -8.49 -6.40 5.63
C CYS A 30 -9.43 -7.00 6.68
N SER A 31 -8.96 -7.91 7.54
CA SER A 31 -9.74 -8.58 8.60
C SER A 31 -10.03 -7.73 9.85
N GLN A 32 -9.71 -6.43 9.81
CA GLN A 32 -10.11 -5.44 10.80
C GLN A 32 -10.55 -4.18 10.06
N ALA A 33 -11.81 -3.77 10.20
CA ALA A 33 -12.21 -2.42 9.81
C ALA A 33 -11.40 -1.47 10.65
N THR A 34 -10.38 -0.88 10.08
CA THR A 34 -10.02 0.48 10.43
C THR A 34 -9.87 1.14 9.09
N LEU A 35 -10.87 1.93 8.65
CA LEU A 35 -10.66 2.88 7.56
C LEU A 35 -9.68 3.92 8.11
N ARG A 36 -8.39 3.59 8.06
CA ARG A 36 -7.32 4.55 8.23
C ARG A 36 -7.15 5.16 6.83
N GLY A 37 -7.30 6.47 6.70
CA GLY A 37 -7.24 7.13 5.39
C GLY A 37 -5.90 6.86 4.71
N GLY A 38 -5.95 6.53 3.43
CA GLY A 38 -4.77 6.49 2.58
C GLY A 38 -4.14 7.88 2.47
N ILE A 39 -2.93 8.07 2.96
CA ILE A 39 -2.11 9.27 2.72
C ILE A 39 -1.15 8.96 1.59
N SER A 40 -1.08 9.81 0.58
CA SER A 40 0.03 9.76 -0.38
C SER A 40 1.25 10.41 0.24
N ILE A 41 2.35 9.66 0.34
CA ILE A 41 3.64 10.19 0.80
C ILE A 41 4.57 10.20 -0.41
N ALA A 42 5.00 11.39 -0.83
CA ALA A 42 6.10 11.56 -1.76
C ALA A 42 7.34 11.94 -0.95
N THR A 43 8.37 11.09 -0.96
CA THR A 43 9.69 11.45 -0.43
C THR A 43 10.68 11.54 -1.57
N SER A 44 11.43 12.64 -1.62
CA SER A 44 12.62 12.76 -2.47
C SER A 44 13.81 13.02 -1.57
N GLN A 45 14.79 12.11 -1.56
CA GLN A 45 16.05 12.30 -0.86
C GLN A 45 17.16 12.52 -1.89
N LYS A 46 17.88 13.63 -1.77
CA LYS A 46 19.15 13.87 -2.47
C LYS A 46 20.28 13.65 -1.46
N TRP A 47 21.06 12.59 -1.64
CA TRP A 47 22.27 12.37 -0.86
C TRP A 47 23.48 12.76 -1.71
N GLN A 48 24.10 13.89 -1.40
CA GLN A 48 25.39 14.28 -1.97
C GLN A 48 26.43 14.24 -0.85
N LYS A 49 27.17 13.13 -0.70
CA LYS A 49 28.34 13.09 0.17
C LYS A 49 29.39 12.11 -0.33
N ARG A 50 30.63 12.61 -0.44
CA ARG A 50 31.87 11.87 -0.65
C ARG A 50 32.19 11.07 0.62
N THR A 51 32.14 9.74 0.53
CA THR A 51 32.81 8.85 1.49
C THR A 51 33.29 7.60 0.75
N THR A 52 34.56 7.30 0.93
CA THR A 52 35.28 6.14 0.39
C THR A 52 34.95 4.87 1.17
N SER A 53 34.79 3.77 0.44
CA SER A 53 34.72 2.38 0.92
C SER A 53 33.40 1.93 1.57
N LEU A 54 32.44 1.54 0.71
CA LEU A 54 31.59 0.35 0.78
C LEU A 54 30.75 0.36 -0.50
N SER A 55 30.58 -0.79 -1.16
CA SER A 55 29.93 -0.97 -2.46
C SER A 55 28.40 -0.79 -2.40
N VAL A 56 27.94 0.33 -1.84
CA VAL A 56 26.57 0.81 -1.96
C VAL A 56 26.44 1.37 -3.36
N VAL A 57 25.44 0.91 -4.13
CA VAL A 57 25.10 1.51 -5.43
C VAL A 57 24.86 3.01 -5.20
N GLN A 58 25.81 3.83 -5.59
CA GLN A 58 25.73 5.26 -5.35
C GLN A 58 24.64 5.86 -6.26
N ARG A 59 23.73 6.66 -5.68
CA ARG A 59 22.61 7.28 -6.39
C ARG A 59 22.68 8.79 -6.33
N LEU A 60 22.30 9.45 -7.43
CA LEU A 60 22.16 10.90 -7.49
C LEU A 60 20.78 11.36 -6.99
N ARG A 61 19.74 10.53 -7.17
CA ARG A 61 18.37 10.84 -6.75
C ARG A 61 17.57 9.57 -6.48
N GLN A 62 16.78 9.61 -5.40
CA GLN A 62 15.73 8.64 -5.11
C GLN A 62 14.39 9.36 -4.94
N SER A 63 13.34 8.77 -5.48
CA SER A 63 11.98 9.29 -5.37
C SER A 63 11.00 8.12 -5.22
N VAL A 64 10.25 8.12 -4.12
CA VAL A 64 9.20 7.15 -3.88
C VAL A 64 7.88 7.89 -3.71
N GLN A 65 6.89 7.55 -4.54
CA GLN A 65 5.48 7.89 -4.31
C GLN A 65 4.75 6.62 -3.88
N GLN A 66 3.90 6.70 -2.86
CA GLN A 66 3.18 5.53 -2.35
C GLN A 66 1.84 5.94 -1.74
N SER A 67 0.88 5.00 -1.70
CA SER A 67 -0.23 5.10 -0.75
C SER A 67 0.22 4.60 0.62
N SER A 68 -0.24 5.20 1.70
CA SER A 68 0.21 4.91 3.07
C SER A 68 -0.85 5.31 4.09
N TYR A 69 -0.50 5.32 5.37
CA TYR A 69 -1.40 5.62 6.48
C TYR A 69 -0.69 6.57 7.47
N PRO A 70 -1.41 7.35 8.28
CA PRO A 70 -0.78 8.21 9.29
C PRO A 70 0.19 7.43 10.18
N GLY A 71 1.43 7.92 10.28
CA GLY A 71 2.50 7.30 11.07
C GLY A 71 3.26 6.17 10.36
N PHE A 72 2.83 5.75 9.16
CA PHE A 72 3.52 4.74 8.37
C PHE A 72 4.45 5.46 7.38
N ILE A 73 5.74 5.15 7.44
CA ILE A 73 6.74 5.67 6.48
C ILE A 73 6.89 4.79 5.23
N TYR A 74 6.06 3.76 5.13
CA TYR A 74 5.98 2.78 4.04
C TYR A 74 4.52 2.61 3.61
N SER A 75 4.26 1.96 2.47
CA SER A 75 2.91 1.55 2.12
C SER A 75 2.48 0.38 2.99
N TYR A 76 1.23 0.31 3.42
CA TYR A 76 0.70 -0.93 4.02
C TYR A 76 -0.16 -1.70 3.02
N ASP A 77 -0.31 -1.17 1.80
CA ASP A 77 -1.25 -1.70 0.81
C ASP A 77 -0.75 -2.94 0.06
N ASP A 78 0.45 -3.04 -0.53
CA ASP A 78 1.45 -2.01 -0.86
C ASP A 78 1.35 -1.49 -2.30
N PHE A 79 1.45 -0.16 -2.54
CA PHE A 79 1.61 0.45 -3.87
C PHE A 79 2.75 1.48 -3.86
N TYR A 80 3.73 1.35 -4.76
CA TYR A 80 4.84 2.29 -4.91
C TYR A 80 5.11 2.63 -6.38
N ILE A 81 5.51 3.87 -6.62
CA ILE A 81 6.14 4.32 -7.85
C ILE A 81 7.55 4.79 -7.49
N LEU A 82 8.54 4.07 -8.00
CA LEU A 82 9.96 4.26 -7.74
C LEU A 82 10.59 4.98 -8.93
N ARG A 83 11.29 6.08 -8.66
CA ARG A 83 12.10 6.79 -9.65
C ARG A 83 13.50 7.01 -9.10
N ASN A 84 14.45 6.22 -9.58
CA ASN A 84 15.84 6.28 -9.12
C ASN A 84 16.73 6.76 -10.27
N LEU A 85 17.70 7.63 -9.97
CA LEU A 85 18.80 8.02 -10.88
C LEU A 85 20.13 7.62 -10.22
N LEU A 86 20.88 6.78 -10.91
CA LEU A 86 22.19 6.29 -10.52
C LEU A 86 23.30 7.28 -10.90
N ILE A 87 24.47 7.14 -10.26
CA ILE A 87 25.65 7.93 -10.63
C ILE A 87 26.12 7.68 -12.08
N ASN A 88 25.95 6.46 -12.60
CA ASN A 88 26.28 6.15 -13.99
C ASN A 88 25.26 6.70 -15.01
N GLY A 89 24.25 7.45 -14.56
CA GLY A 89 23.20 8.02 -15.42
C GLY A 89 22.03 7.08 -15.71
N THR A 90 22.05 5.84 -15.24
CA THR A 90 20.89 4.95 -15.35
C THR A 90 19.73 5.51 -14.55
N GLU A 91 18.54 5.57 -15.15
CA GLU A 91 17.31 5.86 -14.41
C GLU A 91 16.36 4.68 -14.52
N THR A 92 15.58 4.46 -13.48
CA THR A 92 14.50 3.46 -13.44
C THR A 92 13.17 4.14 -13.13
N GLU A 93 12.08 3.59 -13.66
CA GLU A 93 10.70 3.97 -13.31
C GLU A 93 9.92 2.68 -13.05
N ILE A 94 10.03 2.16 -11.83
CA ILE A 94 9.46 0.87 -11.42
C ILE A 94 8.21 1.10 -10.58
N VAL A 95 7.11 0.45 -10.94
CA VAL A 95 5.92 0.36 -10.09
C VAL A 95 5.94 -0.96 -9.36
N VAL A 96 5.73 -0.92 -8.04
CA VAL A 96 5.68 -2.10 -7.17
C VAL A 96 4.31 -2.19 -6.55
N THR A 97 3.70 -3.37 -6.62
CA THR A 97 2.45 -3.68 -5.92
C THR A 97 2.53 -5.06 -5.29
N GLU A 98 1.69 -5.34 -4.30
CA GLU A 98 1.58 -6.71 -3.77
C GLU A 98 0.16 -7.12 -3.41
N THR A 99 -0.03 -8.44 -3.33
CA THR A 99 -1.16 -9.01 -2.59
C THR A 99 -0.70 -10.11 -1.63
N THR A 100 -1.28 -10.11 -0.43
CA THR A 100 -0.85 -10.96 0.68
C THR A 100 -1.36 -12.38 0.61
N TYR A 101 -0.52 -13.32 1.00
CA TYR A 101 -0.81 -14.73 1.17
C TYR A 101 -1.08 -15.09 2.62
N ASN A 102 -1.92 -16.11 2.80
CA ASN A 102 -2.10 -16.77 4.08
C ASN A 102 -1.04 -17.88 4.24
N THR A 103 -0.90 -18.40 5.45
CA THR A 103 -0.14 -19.63 5.71
C THR A 103 -1.08 -20.61 6.38
N PHE A 104 -1.55 -21.61 5.63
CA PHE A 104 -2.46 -22.65 6.16
C PHE A 104 -1.67 -23.82 6.74
N ASN A 105 -0.49 -24.12 6.19
CA ASN A 105 0.44 -25.07 6.79
C ASN A 105 1.16 -24.43 8.00
N LEU A 106 0.58 -24.59 9.19
CA LEU A 106 1.10 -24.00 10.43
C LEU A 106 2.50 -24.53 10.82
N SER A 107 2.89 -25.70 10.33
CA SER A 107 4.25 -26.23 10.53
C SER A 107 5.33 -25.33 9.94
N ASN A 108 4.99 -24.47 8.98
CA ASN A 108 5.91 -23.51 8.38
C ASN A 108 6.31 -22.38 9.35
N TYR A 109 5.59 -22.16 10.45
CA TYR A 109 6.02 -21.16 11.44
C TYR A 109 7.36 -21.47 12.11
N LYS A 110 7.86 -22.71 11.99
CA LYS A 110 9.24 -23.05 12.38
C LYS A 110 10.31 -22.25 11.64
N PHE A 111 9.99 -21.65 10.49
CA PHE A 111 10.93 -20.81 9.72
C PHE A 111 11.01 -19.37 10.23
N ILE A 112 10.06 -18.93 11.07
CA ILE A 112 10.11 -17.60 11.68
C ILE A 112 11.17 -17.62 12.79
N ASP A 113 12.11 -16.67 12.76
CA ASP A 113 13.15 -16.56 13.77
C ASP A 113 12.61 -15.92 15.06
N PRO A 114 12.52 -16.66 16.17
CA PRO A 114 12.02 -16.11 17.43
C PRO A 114 13.02 -15.16 18.11
N GLU A 115 14.30 -15.21 17.73
CA GLU A 115 15.38 -14.41 18.33
C GLU A 115 15.52 -13.01 17.72
N GLY A 116 14.76 -12.69 16.66
CA GLY A 116 14.77 -11.37 16.05
C GLY A 116 16.05 -11.02 15.27
N ARG A 117 16.78 -12.02 14.77
CA ARG A 117 17.97 -11.84 13.90
C ARG A 117 17.60 -11.61 12.43
N VAL A 118 16.32 -11.40 12.17
CA VAL A 118 15.74 -11.15 10.86
C VAL A 118 15.26 -9.71 10.74
N THR A 119 15.10 -9.23 9.51
CA THR A 119 14.59 -7.89 9.23
C THR A 119 13.10 -7.96 8.87
N PRO A 120 12.22 -7.23 9.58
CA PRO A 120 10.80 -7.14 9.26
C PRO A 120 10.55 -6.70 7.81
N THR A 121 9.49 -7.22 7.21
CA THR A 121 9.12 -7.00 5.80
C THR A 121 9.05 -5.53 5.41
N PHE A 122 8.49 -4.68 6.27
CA PHE A 122 8.36 -3.26 5.98
C PHE A 122 9.71 -2.55 5.85
N LEU A 123 10.74 -2.96 6.60
CA LEU A 123 12.09 -2.42 6.44
C LEU A 123 12.74 -2.95 5.16
N ARG A 124 12.58 -4.26 4.88
CA ARG A 124 13.13 -4.88 3.68
C ARG A 124 12.59 -4.22 2.41
N ILE A 125 11.28 -3.96 2.33
CA ILE A 125 10.69 -3.32 1.15
C ILE A 125 11.13 -1.87 1.00
N MET A 126 11.26 -1.12 2.09
CA MET A 126 11.80 0.24 2.05
C MET A 126 13.24 0.25 1.52
N MET A 127 14.08 -0.64 2.05
CA MET A 127 15.47 -0.78 1.59
C MET A 127 15.54 -1.16 0.12
N ALA A 128 14.74 -2.12 -0.33
CA ALA A 128 14.68 -2.54 -1.72
C ALA A 128 14.22 -1.39 -2.64
N ASN A 129 13.14 -0.70 -2.28
CA ASN A 129 12.60 0.43 -3.04
C ASN A 129 13.60 1.58 -3.20
N TRP A 130 14.35 1.91 -2.15
CA TRP A 130 15.36 2.95 -2.20
C TRP A 130 16.60 2.52 -3.01
N ASN A 131 16.96 1.24 -2.95
CA ASN A 131 18.23 0.73 -3.45
C ASN A 131 18.12 -0.19 -4.67
N CYS A 132 16.97 -0.25 -5.36
CA CYS A 132 16.82 -1.00 -6.62
C CYS A 132 17.19 -0.20 -7.88
N ASP A 133 17.97 -0.81 -8.77
CA ASP A 133 18.28 -0.35 -10.12
C ASP A 133 17.88 -1.35 -11.21
N SER A 134 17.50 -2.55 -10.79
CA SER A 134 16.84 -3.57 -11.59
C SER A 134 15.93 -4.39 -10.67
N PHE A 135 15.15 -5.31 -11.24
CA PHE A 135 14.35 -6.24 -10.46
C PHE A 135 15.21 -7.20 -9.63
N GLU A 136 16.34 -7.66 -10.18
CA GLU A 136 17.28 -8.54 -9.50
C GLU A 136 17.89 -7.86 -8.28
N THR A 137 18.31 -6.60 -8.40
CA THR A 137 18.83 -5.84 -7.25
C THR A 137 17.74 -5.59 -6.22
N TRP A 138 16.52 -5.22 -6.65
CA TRP A 138 15.38 -5.09 -5.73
C TRP A 138 15.18 -6.38 -4.92
N SER A 139 15.13 -7.51 -5.62
CA SER A 139 14.91 -8.81 -4.99
C SER A 139 16.05 -9.22 -4.08
N TYR A 140 17.30 -9.05 -4.51
CA TYR A 140 18.48 -9.35 -3.72
C TYR A 140 18.45 -8.64 -2.36
N ILE A 141 18.16 -7.33 -2.37
CA ILE A 141 18.01 -6.54 -1.14
C ILE A 141 16.81 -7.01 -0.32
N PHE A 142 15.68 -7.25 -0.99
CA PHE A 142 14.45 -7.63 -0.30
C PHE A 142 14.53 -8.98 0.41
N LYS A 143 15.33 -9.93 -0.12
CA LYS A 143 15.56 -11.26 0.44
C LYS A 143 16.59 -11.27 1.58
N PHE A 144 17.34 -10.19 1.76
CA PHE A 144 18.35 -10.11 2.82
C PHE A 144 17.69 -10.17 4.21
N LEU A 145 18.17 -11.07 5.08
CA LEU A 145 17.64 -11.31 6.43
C LEU A 145 16.11 -11.45 6.46
N ILE A 146 15.56 -12.28 5.57
CA ILE A 146 14.11 -12.47 5.44
C ILE A 146 13.46 -12.90 6.77
N SER A 147 12.35 -12.25 7.13
CA SER A 147 11.59 -12.54 8.35
C SER A 147 10.52 -13.62 8.21
N TRP A 148 10.18 -14.00 6.97
CA TRP A 148 9.06 -14.90 6.66
C TRP A 148 7.71 -14.46 7.24
N THR A 149 7.57 -13.17 7.50
CA THR A 149 6.33 -12.50 7.93
C THR A 149 5.77 -11.70 6.77
N TYR A 150 4.45 -11.43 6.77
CA TYR A 150 3.81 -10.60 5.75
C TYR A 150 4.19 -11.06 4.34
N ASN A 151 3.87 -12.33 4.07
CA ASN A 151 4.28 -13.03 2.87
C ASN A 151 3.31 -12.71 1.75
N ASN A 152 3.83 -12.25 0.62
CA ASN A 152 3.05 -11.65 -0.45
C ASN A 152 3.56 -12.13 -1.81
N ASN A 153 2.78 -11.84 -2.86
CA ASN A 153 3.31 -11.74 -4.22
C ASN A 153 3.55 -10.28 -4.54
N TYR A 154 4.82 -9.92 -4.69
CA TYR A 154 5.27 -8.63 -5.19
C TYR A 154 5.37 -8.67 -6.72
N LEU A 155 4.60 -7.82 -7.38
CA LEU A 155 4.74 -7.55 -8.81
C LEU A 155 5.47 -6.23 -9.01
N LEU A 156 6.52 -6.28 -9.81
CA LEU A 156 7.34 -5.14 -10.18
C LEU A 156 7.25 -4.94 -11.69
N ALA A 157 6.91 -3.73 -12.14
CA ALA A 157 6.86 -3.40 -13.57
C ALA A 157 7.75 -2.20 -13.89
N ASP A 158 8.60 -2.34 -14.90
CA ASP A 158 9.51 -1.28 -15.33
C ASP A 158 8.90 -0.54 -16.51
N TYR A 159 8.36 0.65 -16.23
CA TYR A 159 7.72 1.48 -17.23
C TYR A 159 8.71 2.16 -18.16
N LYS A 160 9.99 2.26 -17.78
CA LYS A 160 11.03 2.77 -18.67
C LYS A 160 11.35 1.73 -19.74
N LEU A 161 11.54 0.46 -19.35
CA LEU A 161 11.71 -0.64 -20.30
C LEU A 161 10.45 -0.85 -21.15
N PHE A 162 9.25 -0.74 -20.55
CA PHE A 162 8.01 -0.80 -21.31
C PHE A 162 7.94 0.29 -22.40
N LYS A 163 8.19 1.55 -22.05
CA LYS A 163 8.25 2.67 -23.00
C LYS A 163 9.26 2.42 -24.13
N GLN A 164 10.44 1.89 -23.80
CA GLN A 164 11.47 1.53 -24.78
C GLN A 164 11.02 0.37 -25.70
N ALA A 165 10.29 -0.61 -25.17
CA ALA A 165 9.83 -1.76 -25.95
C ALA A 165 8.73 -1.38 -26.95
N ILE A 166 7.90 -0.37 -26.64
CA ILE A 166 6.79 0.05 -27.51
C ILE A 166 7.11 1.25 -28.39
N VAL A 167 8.27 1.89 -28.23
CA VAL A 167 8.65 3.02 -29.07
C VAL A 167 8.90 2.54 -30.50
N ASN A 168 8.47 3.33 -31.48
CA ASN A 168 8.65 3.07 -32.92
C ASN A 168 8.00 1.77 -33.45
N THR A 169 7.14 1.11 -32.68
CA THR A 169 6.38 -0.04 -33.18
C THR A 169 5.16 0.41 -33.96
N THR A 170 4.86 -0.28 -35.05
CA THR A 170 3.75 0.08 -35.97
C THR A 170 2.58 -0.90 -35.93
N SER A 171 2.76 -2.07 -35.30
CA SER A 171 1.71 -3.08 -35.17
C SER A 171 1.63 -3.67 -33.75
N VAL A 172 0.53 -4.35 -33.44
CA VAL A 172 0.36 -5.09 -32.17
C VAL A 172 1.37 -6.24 -32.08
N GLU A 173 1.61 -6.95 -33.18
CA GLU A 173 2.53 -8.09 -33.19
C GLU A 173 3.97 -7.65 -32.97
N GLU A 174 4.41 -6.58 -33.64
CA GLU A 174 5.72 -5.99 -33.42
C GLU A 174 5.92 -5.54 -31.96
N ARG A 175 4.90 -4.93 -31.34
CA ARG A 175 4.91 -4.59 -29.91
C ARG A 175 5.12 -5.82 -29.04
N LYS A 176 4.37 -6.90 -29.29
CA LYS A 176 4.49 -8.16 -28.53
C LYS A 176 5.89 -8.74 -28.64
N GLN A 177 6.44 -8.83 -29.85
CA GLN A 177 7.79 -9.34 -30.08
C GLN A 177 8.86 -8.46 -29.44
N ASN A 178 8.70 -7.14 -29.44
CA ASN A 178 9.63 -6.24 -28.77
C ASN A 178 9.54 -6.33 -27.25
N LEU A 179 8.35 -6.47 -26.66
CA LEU A 179 8.19 -6.66 -25.22
C LEU A 179 8.96 -7.89 -24.73
N LEU A 180 8.93 -9.00 -25.49
CA LEU A 180 9.65 -10.24 -25.16
C LEU A 180 11.19 -10.12 -25.14
N LYS A 181 11.75 -8.99 -25.62
CA LYS A 181 13.20 -8.72 -25.55
C LYS A 181 13.64 -8.16 -24.20
N TYR A 182 12.70 -7.77 -23.35
CA TYR A 182 12.94 -7.14 -22.07
C TYR A 182 12.26 -7.92 -20.95
N GLN A 183 12.76 -7.77 -19.73
CA GLN A 183 12.04 -8.13 -18.54
C GLN A 183 11.18 -6.92 -18.13
N ILE A 184 9.91 -6.94 -18.52
CA ILE A 184 8.96 -5.83 -18.31
C ILE A 184 8.29 -5.92 -16.95
N ILE A 185 7.97 -7.15 -16.52
CA ILE A 185 7.28 -7.42 -15.28
C ILE A 185 7.91 -8.63 -14.59
N TYR A 186 8.14 -8.49 -13.29
CA TYR A 186 8.80 -9.49 -12.45
C TYR A 186 7.93 -9.79 -11.24
N SER A 187 7.81 -11.07 -10.91
CA SER A 187 7.03 -11.56 -9.78
C SER A 187 7.95 -12.19 -8.74
N ILE A 188 7.72 -11.85 -7.48
CA ILE A 188 8.40 -12.47 -6.33
C ILE A 188 7.30 -12.97 -5.39
N GLU A 189 7.05 -14.27 -5.44
CA GLU A 189 6.06 -14.96 -4.61
C GLU A 189 6.76 -15.50 -3.36
N ILE A 190 6.32 -15.06 -2.19
CA ILE A 190 6.90 -15.45 -0.89
C ILE A 190 5.82 -16.09 -0.05
N VAL A 191 6.13 -17.24 0.55
CA VAL A 191 5.36 -17.87 1.63
C VAL A 191 6.29 -18.12 2.82
N THR A 192 5.74 -18.48 3.98
CA THR A 192 6.57 -18.73 5.17
C THR A 192 7.55 -19.89 4.92
N GLY A 193 8.83 -19.59 4.74
CA GLY A 193 9.91 -20.57 4.54
C GLY A 193 10.29 -20.89 3.08
N MET A 194 9.59 -20.34 2.08
CA MET A 194 9.90 -20.59 0.67
C MET A 194 9.56 -19.36 -0.19
N LEU A 195 10.33 -19.14 -1.26
CA LEU A 195 10.02 -18.11 -2.26
C LEU A 195 10.33 -18.59 -3.67
N LYS A 196 9.67 -17.99 -4.65
CA LYS A 196 9.91 -18.17 -6.08
C LYS A 196 9.90 -16.81 -6.77
N GLU A 197 10.71 -16.72 -7.82
CA GLU A 197 10.85 -15.51 -8.61
C GLU A 197 10.67 -15.86 -10.08
N SER A 198 10.00 -15.00 -10.84
CA SER A 198 9.74 -15.26 -12.26
C SER A 198 9.56 -13.98 -13.08
N ASP A 199 10.05 -14.03 -14.31
CA ASP A 199 9.76 -13.03 -15.34
C ASP A 199 8.36 -13.30 -15.92
N GLU A 200 7.44 -12.35 -15.72
CA GLU A 200 6.06 -12.46 -16.15
C GLU A 200 5.80 -11.81 -17.51
N THR A 201 6.83 -11.40 -18.24
CA THR A 201 6.68 -10.69 -19.52
C THR A 201 5.99 -11.57 -20.57
N LYS A 202 6.30 -12.87 -20.57
CA LYS A 202 5.62 -13.84 -21.46
C LYS A 202 4.14 -13.98 -21.10
N THR A 203 3.81 -14.03 -19.81
CA THR A 203 2.42 -14.04 -19.32
C THR A 203 1.70 -12.78 -19.77
N LEU A 204 2.31 -11.61 -19.58
CA LEU A 204 1.76 -10.33 -20.02
C LEU A 204 1.46 -10.31 -21.54
N VAL A 205 2.38 -10.79 -22.37
CA VAL A 205 2.22 -10.79 -23.84
C VAL A 205 1.14 -11.76 -24.32
N ASN A 206 1.04 -12.92 -23.67
CA ASN A 206 0.11 -13.98 -24.06
C ASN A 206 -1.31 -13.74 -23.51
N GLU A 207 -1.41 -13.33 -22.25
CA GLU A 207 -2.68 -13.17 -21.55
C GLU A 207 -3.21 -11.74 -21.58
N MET A 208 -2.36 -10.77 -21.96
CA MET A 208 -2.63 -9.33 -21.93
C MET A 208 -2.77 -8.75 -20.52
N PHE A 209 -2.44 -9.53 -19.48
CA PHE A 209 -2.38 -9.10 -18.09
C PHE A 209 -1.50 -10.02 -17.26
N VAL A 210 -1.14 -9.56 -16.06
CA VAL A 210 -0.55 -10.38 -14.99
C VAL A 210 -1.33 -10.05 -13.72
N ALA A 211 -1.77 -11.08 -13.01
CA ALA A 211 -2.63 -10.92 -11.83
C ALA A 211 -1.94 -11.37 -10.55
N SER A 212 -2.20 -10.67 -9.44
CA SER A 212 -1.84 -11.06 -8.08
C SER A 212 -3.13 -11.07 -7.26
N LEU A 213 -3.53 -12.24 -6.75
CA LEU A 213 -4.91 -12.50 -6.28
C LEU A 213 -4.97 -13.14 -4.89
N ASN A 214 -4.04 -12.83 -3.98
CA ASN A 214 -3.93 -13.40 -2.62
C ASN A 214 -3.80 -14.93 -2.55
N THR A 215 -3.45 -15.57 -3.66
CA THR A 215 -3.13 -16.99 -3.76
C THR A 215 -1.81 -17.17 -4.51
N PRO A 216 -0.91 -18.05 -4.04
CA PRO A 216 0.27 -18.46 -4.81
C PRO A 216 -0.13 -19.02 -6.18
N ARG A 217 0.45 -18.47 -7.23
CA ARG A 217 0.27 -18.96 -8.60
C ARG A 217 1.24 -20.11 -8.86
N ASP A 218 2.44 -20.05 -8.31
CA ASP A 218 3.38 -21.17 -8.32
C ASP A 218 2.82 -22.37 -7.52
N GLU A 219 2.80 -23.53 -8.16
CA GLU A 219 2.19 -24.75 -7.61
C GLU A 219 2.95 -25.27 -6.38
N GLU A 220 4.28 -25.14 -6.36
CA GLU A 220 5.08 -25.59 -5.23
C GLU A 220 4.79 -24.74 -4.00
N LEU A 221 4.74 -23.41 -4.16
CA LEU A 221 4.35 -22.48 -3.09
C LEU A 221 2.91 -22.73 -2.63
N PHE A 222 1.98 -22.95 -3.56
CA PHE A 222 0.57 -23.25 -3.27
C PHE A 222 0.42 -24.49 -2.38
N ASN A 223 1.10 -25.58 -2.75
CA ASN A 223 1.07 -26.83 -1.99
C ASN A 223 1.81 -26.70 -0.65
N PHE A 224 3.02 -26.13 -0.66
CA PHE A 224 3.86 -25.99 0.52
C PHE A 224 3.21 -25.14 1.63
N SER A 225 2.48 -24.09 1.24
CA SER A 225 1.77 -23.20 2.16
C SER A 225 0.38 -23.71 2.60
N GLY A 226 -0.05 -24.88 2.10
CA GLY A 226 -1.27 -25.57 2.53
C GLY A 226 -2.55 -25.14 1.83
N TYR A 227 -2.48 -24.37 0.74
CA TYR A 227 -3.68 -23.91 0.03
C TYR A 227 -4.47 -25.08 -0.60
N PHE A 228 -3.79 -26.10 -1.11
CA PHE A 228 -4.45 -27.28 -1.68
C PHE A 228 -5.36 -27.97 -0.66
N GLN A 229 -4.80 -28.27 0.52
CA GLN A 229 -5.55 -28.90 1.60
C GLN A 229 -6.70 -28.00 2.08
N GLN A 230 -6.46 -26.70 2.23
CA GLN A 230 -7.50 -25.76 2.66
C GLN A 230 -8.69 -25.71 1.67
N ASN A 231 -8.44 -25.76 0.37
CA ASN A 231 -9.52 -25.84 -0.63
C ASN A 231 -10.31 -27.15 -0.53
N ALA A 232 -9.62 -28.27 -0.31
CA ALA A 232 -10.27 -29.57 -0.13
C ALA A 232 -11.16 -29.57 1.12
N GLU A 233 -10.71 -28.97 2.22
CA GLU A 233 -11.48 -28.80 3.46
C GLU A 233 -12.65 -27.83 3.29
N ASP A 234 -12.44 -26.71 2.60
CA ASP A 234 -13.50 -25.73 2.28
C ASP A 234 -14.54 -26.34 1.31
N GLY A 235 -14.21 -27.42 0.58
CA GLY A 235 -15.05 -27.98 -0.48
C GLY A 235 -15.24 -27.02 -1.66
N ASP A 236 -14.27 -26.14 -1.90
CA ASP A 236 -14.40 -24.95 -2.73
C ASP A 236 -13.06 -24.56 -3.38
N ASN A 237 -13.12 -23.90 -4.54
CA ASN A 237 -11.97 -23.34 -5.23
C ASN A 237 -11.69 -21.88 -4.84
N LEU A 238 -12.30 -21.38 -3.76
CA LEU A 238 -12.14 -20.00 -3.27
C LEU A 238 -10.67 -19.57 -3.16
N ARG A 239 -9.76 -20.48 -2.76
CA ARG A 239 -8.34 -20.16 -2.61
C ARG A 239 -7.51 -20.58 -3.82
N SER A 240 -8.10 -21.09 -4.89
CA SER A 240 -7.36 -21.43 -6.13
C SER A 240 -7.02 -20.17 -6.91
N PHE A 241 -5.82 -20.10 -7.50
CA PHE A 241 -5.44 -18.97 -8.35
C PHE A 241 -6.22 -19.05 -9.67
N TYR A 242 -5.97 -20.08 -10.47
CA TYR A 242 -6.57 -20.24 -11.82
C TYR A 242 -8.06 -20.58 -11.79
N ASN A 243 -8.54 -21.26 -10.75
CA ASN A 243 -9.95 -21.67 -10.63
C ASN A 243 -10.76 -20.75 -9.70
N GLY A 244 -10.15 -19.68 -9.17
CA GLY A 244 -10.79 -18.75 -8.26
C GLY A 244 -11.62 -17.68 -8.96
N SER A 245 -12.56 -17.08 -8.23
CA SER A 245 -13.49 -16.08 -8.74
C SER A 245 -12.83 -14.85 -9.37
N ARG A 246 -11.74 -14.36 -8.77
CA ARG A 246 -11.05 -13.16 -9.28
C ARG A 246 -10.28 -13.42 -10.56
N TYR A 247 -9.70 -14.60 -10.73
CA TYR A 247 -9.05 -14.95 -12.00
C TYR A 247 -10.07 -15.18 -13.11
N CYS A 248 -11.20 -15.83 -12.79
CA CYS A 248 -12.37 -15.91 -13.68
C CYS A 248 -12.81 -14.52 -14.15
N GLN A 249 -12.89 -13.54 -13.24
CA GLN A 249 -13.18 -12.14 -13.57
C GLN A 249 -12.08 -11.50 -14.41
N CYS A 250 -10.80 -11.69 -14.10
CA CYS A 250 -9.69 -11.17 -14.91
C CYS A 250 -9.81 -11.63 -16.36
N LYS A 251 -9.99 -12.94 -16.60
CA LYS A 251 -10.13 -13.51 -17.96
C LYS A 251 -11.35 -12.95 -18.70
N LYS A 252 -12.45 -12.71 -17.99
CA LYS A 252 -13.70 -12.21 -18.56
C LYS A 252 -13.66 -10.70 -18.86
N LEU A 253 -13.07 -9.90 -17.97
CA LEU A 253 -13.26 -8.44 -17.95
C LEU A 253 -12.04 -7.68 -18.49
N VAL A 254 -10.81 -8.12 -18.20
CA VAL A 254 -9.60 -7.39 -18.58
C VAL A 254 -9.46 -7.19 -20.09
N PRO A 255 -9.76 -8.17 -20.97
CA PRO A 255 -9.66 -7.98 -22.42
C PRO A 255 -10.53 -6.84 -22.98
N ASN A 256 -11.56 -6.42 -22.25
CA ASN A 256 -12.46 -5.35 -22.67
C ASN A 256 -12.03 -3.97 -22.15
N VAL A 257 -10.96 -3.88 -21.35
CA VAL A 257 -10.46 -2.61 -20.83
C VAL A 257 -9.52 -1.96 -21.85
N THR A 258 -9.91 -0.78 -22.31
CA THR A 258 -9.21 -0.04 -23.37
C THR A 258 -8.60 1.27 -22.90
N ASN A 259 -9.02 1.75 -21.74
CA ASN A 259 -8.58 3.03 -21.20
C ASN A 259 -8.59 3.02 -19.66
N ILE A 260 -7.99 4.06 -19.08
CA ILE A 260 -7.81 4.13 -17.64
C ILE A 260 -9.13 4.24 -16.87
N VAL A 261 -10.18 4.84 -17.46
CA VAL A 261 -11.49 4.96 -16.81
C VAL A 261 -12.16 3.59 -16.69
N GLU A 262 -12.12 2.79 -17.75
CA GLU A 262 -12.59 1.39 -17.70
C GLU A 262 -11.75 0.55 -16.74
N PHE A 263 -10.43 0.81 -16.63
CA PHE A 263 -9.60 0.14 -15.62
C PHE A 263 -9.99 0.56 -14.19
N GLN A 264 -10.32 1.83 -13.97
CA GLN A 264 -10.85 2.33 -12.69
C GLN A 264 -12.20 1.68 -12.32
N GLU A 265 -13.01 1.30 -13.31
CA GLU A 265 -14.25 0.56 -13.07
C GLU A 265 -13.95 -0.91 -12.76
N LEU A 266 -13.08 -1.56 -13.55
CA LEU A 266 -12.64 -2.94 -13.35
C LEU A 266 -12.08 -3.17 -11.94
N ILE A 267 -11.18 -2.29 -11.48
CA ILE A 267 -10.50 -2.41 -10.19
C ILE A 267 -11.48 -2.31 -9.02
N ARG A 268 -12.61 -1.63 -9.23
CA ARG A 268 -13.70 -1.42 -8.28
C ARG A 268 -14.86 -2.38 -8.53
N TYR A 269 -14.72 -3.31 -9.47
CA TYR A 269 -15.81 -4.15 -9.94
C TYR A 269 -16.34 -5.04 -8.82
N ASN A 270 -17.63 -4.86 -8.55
CA ASN A 270 -18.40 -5.74 -7.70
C ASN A 270 -19.82 -5.78 -8.24
N ASP A 271 -20.14 -6.88 -8.90
CA ASP A 271 -21.46 -7.16 -9.46
C ASP A 271 -21.91 -8.56 -9.03
N PHE A 272 -21.69 -8.88 -7.75
CA PHE A 272 -21.78 -10.25 -7.25
C PHE A 272 -23.14 -10.94 -7.45
N LYS A 273 -24.22 -10.16 -7.64
CA LYS A 273 -25.57 -10.69 -7.88
C LYS A 273 -25.74 -11.24 -9.30
N ASN A 274 -25.03 -10.67 -10.27
CA ASN A 274 -25.17 -10.99 -11.69
C ASN A 274 -23.93 -11.73 -12.24
N ASP A 275 -22.76 -11.54 -11.63
CA ASP A 275 -21.53 -12.16 -12.08
C ASP A 275 -21.39 -13.61 -11.55
N LYS A 276 -21.54 -14.58 -12.45
CA LYS A 276 -21.39 -16.01 -12.13
C LYS A 276 -20.02 -16.35 -11.52
N CYS A 277 -18.95 -15.63 -11.88
CA CYS A 277 -17.64 -15.85 -11.27
C CYS A 277 -17.67 -15.59 -9.75
N ALA A 278 -18.50 -14.65 -9.29
CA ALA A 278 -18.60 -14.25 -7.88
C ALA A 278 -19.41 -15.25 -7.03
N GLN A 279 -20.14 -16.19 -7.64
CA GLN A 279 -20.92 -17.22 -6.93
C GLN A 279 -21.87 -16.65 -5.86
N ASN A 280 -22.52 -15.53 -6.16
CA ASN A 280 -23.40 -14.81 -5.23
C ASN A 280 -22.73 -14.39 -3.90
N ASP A 281 -21.39 -14.29 -3.88
CA ASP A 281 -20.62 -13.83 -2.73
C ASP A 281 -20.00 -12.46 -3.02
N SER A 282 -20.50 -11.44 -2.33
CA SER A 282 -20.05 -10.05 -2.45
C SER A 282 -18.57 -9.83 -2.17
N ALA A 283 -17.89 -10.78 -1.52
CA ALA A 283 -16.45 -10.75 -1.29
C ALA A 283 -15.61 -11.44 -2.38
N ARG A 284 -16.21 -12.22 -3.28
CA ARG A 284 -15.53 -12.94 -4.37
C ARG A 284 -15.42 -12.11 -5.64
N THR A 285 -15.20 -10.81 -5.50
CA THR A 285 -15.06 -9.88 -6.63
C THR A 285 -13.75 -9.11 -6.55
N MET A 286 -13.38 -8.46 -7.66
CA MET A 286 -12.23 -7.55 -7.72
C MET A 286 -12.26 -6.46 -6.64
N GLY A 287 -13.44 -5.92 -6.35
CA GLY A 287 -13.70 -4.99 -5.25
C GLY A 287 -14.58 -5.62 -4.15
N GLY A 288 -14.08 -6.64 -3.44
CA GLY A 288 -14.89 -7.39 -2.47
C GLY A 288 -15.52 -6.52 -1.35
N ARG A 289 -16.76 -6.85 -0.96
CA ARG A 289 -17.59 -6.19 0.06
C ARG A 289 -18.11 -7.20 1.09
N TYR A 290 -17.33 -7.50 2.14
CA TYR A 290 -17.71 -8.55 3.10
C TYR A 290 -18.88 -8.14 3.98
N ASP A 291 -19.11 -6.84 4.11
CA ASP A 291 -20.22 -6.26 4.86
C ASP A 291 -21.57 -6.58 4.22
N LEU A 292 -21.59 -6.87 2.92
CA LEU A 292 -22.79 -7.25 2.19
C LEU A 292 -23.04 -8.76 2.18
N ARG A 293 -22.25 -9.56 2.90
CA ARG A 293 -22.54 -11.00 3.04
C ARG A 293 -23.70 -11.23 3.99
N THR A 294 -24.57 -12.17 3.65
CA THR A 294 -25.52 -12.75 4.59
C THR A 294 -25.25 -14.25 4.74
N LYS A 295 -25.75 -14.82 5.84
CA LYS A 295 -25.68 -16.27 6.09
C LYS A 295 -26.36 -17.05 4.97
N ASP A 296 -27.49 -16.56 4.46
CA ASP A 296 -28.23 -17.23 3.39
C ASP A 296 -27.46 -17.25 2.06
N MET A 297 -26.63 -16.23 1.81
CA MET A 297 -25.82 -16.15 0.58
C MET A 297 -24.57 -17.02 0.63
N THR A 298 -23.92 -17.13 1.78
CA THR A 298 -22.53 -17.63 1.85
C THR A 298 -22.23 -18.59 3.00
N PHE A 299 -23.20 -18.84 3.88
CA PHE A 299 -23.02 -19.50 5.19
C PHE A 299 -21.99 -18.78 6.10
N ARG A 300 -21.63 -17.54 5.77
CA ARG A 300 -20.67 -16.70 6.49
C ARG A 300 -21.35 -15.45 7.02
N ASN A 301 -20.84 -14.93 8.14
CA ASN A 301 -21.32 -13.67 8.70
C ASN A 301 -20.79 -12.47 7.90
N PRO A 302 -21.52 -11.34 7.90
CA PRO A 302 -21.01 -10.07 7.39
C PRO A 302 -19.74 -9.67 8.13
N GLY A 303 -18.77 -9.13 7.38
CA GLY A 303 -17.45 -8.77 7.88
C GLY A 303 -17.15 -7.28 7.71
N PHE A 304 -16.33 -6.76 8.62
CA PHE A 304 -15.77 -5.41 8.57
C PHE A 304 -14.57 -5.32 7.60
N SER A 305 -14.70 -5.94 6.43
CA SER A 305 -13.59 -6.29 5.54
C SER A 305 -13.96 -6.09 4.07
N GLY A 306 -12.97 -5.86 3.23
CA GLY A 306 -13.16 -5.70 1.79
C GLY A 306 -12.18 -4.71 1.20
N SER A 307 -12.41 -4.36 -0.07
CA SER A 307 -11.67 -3.32 -0.76
C SER A 307 -11.97 -1.96 -0.11
N THR A 308 -10.93 -1.25 0.32
CA THR A 308 -11.02 0.05 0.99
C THR A 308 -10.56 1.22 0.13
N ASP A 309 -9.94 0.94 -1.01
CA ASP A 309 -9.40 1.93 -1.94
C ASP A 309 -9.11 1.28 -3.30
N ALA A 310 -8.64 2.09 -4.24
CA ALA A 310 -7.88 1.60 -5.39
C ALA A 310 -6.88 2.67 -5.84
N LYS A 311 -5.74 2.23 -6.37
CA LYS A 311 -4.72 3.10 -7.00
C LYS A 311 -4.49 2.59 -8.42
N VAL A 312 -4.44 3.50 -9.39
CA VAL A 312 -4.19 3.15 -10.79
C VAL A 312 -3.21 4.12 -11.42
N VAL A 313 -2.38 3.61 -12.32
CA VAL A 313 -1.39 4.39 -13.04
C VAL A 313 -1.22 3.81 -14.45
N ASP A 314 -0.95 4.68 -15.41
CA ASP A 314 -0.55 4.31 -16.78
C ASP A 314 0.68 5.14 -17.19
N VAL A 315 1.19 4.89 -18.40
CA VAL A 315 2.35 5.60 -18.95
C VAL A 315 2.14 7.12 -18.95
N LEU A 316 0.93 7.59 -19.30
CA LEU A 316 0.62 9.01 -19.43
C LEU A 316 0.58 9.72 -18.08
N LEU A 317 0.10 9.04 -17.04
CA LEU A 317 0.15 9.54 -15.67
C LEU A 317 1.58 9.54 -15.14
N LEU A 318 2.39 8.50 -15.42
CA LEU A 318 3.78 8.45 -14.98
C LEU A 318 4.62 9.58 -15.57
N ASP A 319 4.43 9.90 -16.85
CA ASP A 319 5.12 11.02 -17.51
C ASP A 319 4.78 12.38 -16.85
N LYS A 320 3.56 12.49 -16.29
CA LYS A 320 3.10 13.64 -15.49
C LYS A 320 3.43 13.53 -14.01
N ARG A 321 4.14 12.47 -13.59
CA ARG A 321 4.43 12.11 -12.18
C ARG A 321 3.18 11.99 -11.32
N GLN A 322 2.14 11.42 -11.89
CA GLN A 322 0.83 11.26 -11.28
C GLN A 322 0.46 9.79 -11.11
N PHE A 323 -0.51 9.56 -10.23
CA PHE A 323 -1.36 8.37 -10.23
C PHE A 323 -2.77 8.76 -9.77
N LYS A 324 -3.75 7.91 -10.03
CA LYS A 324 -5.12 8.12 -9.58
C LYS A 324 -5.42 7.24 -8.38
N MET A 325 -6.20 7.75 -7.44
CA MET A 325 -6.61 7.01 -6.25
C MET A 325 -8.07 7.30 -5.90
N VAL A 326 -8.78 6.30 -5.42
CA VAL A 326 -10.10 6.44 -4.79
C VAL A 326 -10.06 5.79 -3.42
N VAL A 327 -10.74 6.39 -2.44
CA VAL A 327 -10.82 5.90 -1.07
C VAL A 327 -12.27 5.54 -0.73
N GLY A 328 -12.43 4.48 0.04
CA GLY A 328 -13.68 3.91 0.51
C GLY A 328 -14.09 2.65 -0.26
N PRO A 329 -15.08 1.88 0.23
CA PRO A 329 -15.52 0.66 -0.44
C PRO A 329 -16.19 0.90 -1.80
N PRO A 330 -16.11 -0.07 -2.73
CA PRO A 330 -16.74 0.05 -4.05
C PRO A 330 -18.26 0.10 -3.94
N SER A 331 -18.86 0.96 -4.77
CA SER A 331 -20.30 1.05 -5.00
C SER A 331 -20.78 0.18 -6.17
N GLY A 332 -19.86 -0.55 -6.83
CA GLY A 332 -20.14 -1.67 -7.72
C GLY A 332 -20.70 -1.33 -9.11
N GLY A 333 -20.80 -2.37 -9.95
CA GLY A 333 -21.39 -2.36 -11.31
C GLY A 333 -22.93 -2.39 -11.28
N ASP A 334 -23.57 -3.26 -12.07
CA ASP A 334 -25.04 -3.26 -12.23
C ASP A 334 -25.84 -3.81 -11.02
N SER A 335 -25.15 -4.37 -10.01
CA SER A 335 -25.76 -4.92 -8.79
C SER A 335 -26.40 -3.88 -7.86
N ASN A 336 -26.29 -2.58 -8.17
CA ASN A 336 -26.80 -1.46 -7.36
C ASN A 336 -26.39 -1.60 -5.88
N LEU A 337 -25.07 -1.60 -5.60
CA LEU A 337 -24.60 -1.82 -4.23
C LEU A 337 -24.88 -0.60 -3.34
N PRO A 338 -25.32 -0.82 -2.09
CA PRO A 338 -25.48 0.28 -1.16
C PRO A 338 -24.11 0.89 -0.80
N LYS A 339 -24.12 2.20 -0.58
CA LYS A 339 -22.97 2.91 0.02
C LYS A 339 -22.64 2.25 1.36
N TYR A 340 -21.36 2.07 1.62
CA TYR A 340 -20.92 1.52 2.89
C TYR A 340 -21.34 2.43 4.06
N ASN A 341 -21.91 1.84 5.10
CA ASN A 341 -22.39 2.56 6.28
C ASN A 341 -21.93 1.83 7.55
N PHE A 342 -21.05 2.47 8.30
CA PHE A 342 -20.52 1.93 9.55
C PHE A 342 -21.61 1.55 10.55
N THR A 343 -22.59 2.43 10.75
CA THR A 343 -23.68 2.22 11.71
C THR A 343 -24.53 1.01 11.33
N ALA A 344 -24.88 0.88 10.05
CA ALA A 344 -25.71 -0.24 9.58
C ALA A 344 -25.00 -1.59 9.76
N VAL A 345 -23.71 -1.67 9.41
CA VAL A 345 -22.93 -2.91 9.57
C VAL A 345 -22.76 -3.27 11.04
N GLU A 346 -22.58 -2.27 11.92
CA GLU A 346 -22.52 -2.48 13.36
C GLU A 346 -23.84 -3.02 13.92
N GLU A 347 -24.97 -2.44 13.54
CA GLU A 347 -26.30 -2.90 13.96
C GLU A 347 -26.55 -4.36 13.55
N GLU A 348 -26.18 -4.73 12.32
CA GLU A 348 -26.29 -6.12 11.84
C GLU A 348 -25.38 -7.08 12.62
N GLN A 349 -24.13 -6.72 12.90
CA GLN A 349 -23.26 -7.56 13.72
C GLN A 349 -23.74 -7.69 15.17
N ARG A 350 -24.35 -6.64 15.72
CA ARG A 350 -24.95 -6.66 17.07
C ARG A 350 -26.13 -7.63 17.12
N LYS A 351 -27.01 -7.62 16.10
CA LYS A 351 -28.11 -8.60 15.97
C LYS A 351 -27.60 -10.05 15.92
N LEU A 352 -26.39 -10.25 15.39
CA LEU A 352 -25.75 -11.56 15.28
C LEU A 352 -24.91 -11.95 16.52
N ASN A 353 -24.91 -11.15 17.59
CA ASN A 353 -24.07 -11.33 18.79
C ASN A 353 -22.56 -11.43 18.48
N ILE A 354 -22.10 -10.80 17.40
CA ILE A 354 -20.69 -10.75 17.02
C ILE A 354 -20.06 -9.54 17.71
N SER A 355 -19.63 -9.72 18.96
CA SER A 355 -18.98 -8.65 19.73
C SER A 355 -17.54 -8.43 19.26
N LYS A 356 -17.27 -7.28 18.61
CA LYS A 356 -15.91 -6.75 18.50
C LYS A 356 -15.89 -5.24 18.81
N PRO A 357 -14.86 -4.75 19.52
CA PRO A 357 -14.75 -3.34 19.87
C PRO A 357 -14.51 -2.46 18.64
N ARG A 358 -14.92 -1.20 18.81
CA ARG A 358 -15.07 -0.14 17.82
C ARG A 358 -13.79 0.19 17.04
N PRO A 359 -13.95 0.49 15.76
CA PRO A 359 -13.27 1.59 15.10
C PRO A 359 -14.29 2.74 14.99
N LEU A 360 -14.02 3.88 15.65
CA LEU A 360 -14.70 5.13 15.33
C LEU A 360 -14.27 5.54 13.91
N GLY A 361 -14.92 4.96 12.91
CA GLY A 361 -14.69 5.30 11.52
C GLY A 361 -15.36 6.62 11.19
N VAL A 362 -14.62 7.53 10.58
CA VAL A 362 -15.22 8.71 9.93
C VAL A 362 -15.87 8.24 8.63
N HIS A 363 -17.03 8.81 8.29
CA HIS A 363 -17.65 8.58 6.99
C HIS A 363 -16.64 8.87 5.87
N VAL A 364 -16.69 8.08 4.79
CA VAL A 364 -15.87 8.32 3.60
C VAL A 364 -16.14 9.76 3.14
N VAL A 365 -15.11 10.62 3.21
CA VAL A 365 -15.26 12.06 2.97
C VAL A 365 -15.62 12.34 1.51
N LEU A 366 -15.15 11.50 0.58
CA LEU A 366 -15.39 11.63 -0.86
C LEU A 366 -15.66 10.25 -1.52
N PRO A 367 -16.84 9.64 -1.30
CA PRO A 367 -17.12 8.29 -1.78
C PRO A 367 -17.22 8.27 -3.31
N GLY A 368 -16.41 7.42 -3.95
CA GLY A 368 -16.42 7.24 -5.41
C GLY A 368 -15.73 8.34 -6.21
N VAL A 369 -15.12 9.33 -5.54
CA VAL A 369 -14.37 10.39 -6.22
C VAL A 369 -12.93 9.93 -6.42
N TRP A 370 -12.51 9.86 -7.68
CA TRP A 370 -11.12 9.63 -8.03
C TRP A 370 -10.32 10.92 -7.92
N ALA A 371 -9.31 10.93 -7.05
CA ALA A 371 -8.32 11.98 -6.95
C ALA A 371 -7.14 11.68 -7.89
N THR A 372 -6.60 12.73 -8.51
CA THR A 372 -5.28 12.67 -9.17
C THR A 372 -4.25 13.17 -8.18
N LEU A 373 -3.27 12.32 -7.86
CA LEU A 373 -2.18 12.65 -6.96
C LEU A 373 -0.98 13.07 -7.79
N HIS A 374 -0.41 14.22 -7.45
CA HIS A 374 0.76 14.78 -8.13
C HIS A 374 1.95 14.68 -7.19
N GLN A 375 3.09 14.26 -7.73
CA GLN A 375 4.36 14.61 -7.10
C GLN A 375 4.79 15.98 -7.60
N ASN A 376 4.52 17.00 -6.79
CA ASN A 376 5.18 18.28 -7.00
C ASN A 376 6.70 18.06 -6.91
N GLY A 377 7.45 18.76 -7.78
CA GLY A 377 8.91 18.69 -7.83
C GLY A 377 9.55 18.89 -6.46
N ASP A 378 10.84 18.52 -6.34
CA ASP A 378 11.65 18.54 -5.11
C ASP A 378 11.08 19.56 -4.11
N PRO A 379 10.67 19.14 -2.90
CA PRO A 379 10.05 20.06 -1.97
C PRO A 379 11.04 21.21 -1.78
N GLU A 380 10.74 22.39 -2.32
CA GLU A 380 11.19 23.59 -1.65
C GLU A 380 10.77 23.39 -0.20
N PRO A 381 11.70 23.49 0.77
CA PRO A 381 11.48 23.08 2.13
C PRO A 381 10.18 23.75 2.57
N ASN A 382 9.11 22.95 2.63
CA ASN A 382 7.79 23.51 2.85
C ASN A 382 7.88 24.21 4.20
N THR A 383 7.36 25.43 4.29
CA THR A 383 7.40 26.21 5.54
C THR A 383 6.94 25.35 6.73
N ALA A 384 6.03 24.39 6.48
CA ALA A 384 5.64 23.36 7.42
C ALA A 384 6.76 22.43 7.93
N ALA A 385 7.65 21.88 7.11
CA ALA A 385 8.75 21.02 7.60
C ALA A 385 9.80 21.84 8.35
N VAL A 386 10.10 23.08 7.90
CA VAL A 386 10.99 23.98 8.65
C VAL A 386 10.37 24.32 10.00
N VAL A 387 9.08 24.63 10.05
CA VAL A 387 8.37 24.90 11.29
C VAL A 387 8.35 23.66 12.20
N CYS A 388 8.00 22.49 11.68
CA CYS A 388 7.89 21.28 12.50
C CYS A 388 9.24 20.71 12.97
N ALA A 389 10.28 20.77 12.13
CA ALA A 389 11.57 20.16 12.43
C ALA A 389 12.54 21.12 13.13
N ILE A 390 12.35 22.43 13.01
CA ILE A 390 13.27 23.44 13.55
C ILE A 390 12.57 24.33 14.56
N VAL A 391 11.44 24.96 14.18
CA VAL A 391 10.79 25.96 15.05
C VAL A 391 10.13 25.33 16.27
N ILE A 392 9.37 24.24 16.11
CA ILE A 392 8.68 23.57 17.23
C ILE A 392 9.68 23.03 18.27
N PRO A 393 10.77 22.32 17.91
CA PRO A 393 11.77 21.88 18.88
C PRO A 393 12.44 23.04 19.61
N ILE A 394 12.75 24.15 18.94
CA ILE A 394 13.34 25.33 19.58
C ILE A 394 12.37 25.95 20.59
N ILE A 395 11.10 26.09 20.24
CA ILE A 395 10.07 26.58 21.16
C ILE A 395 9.91 25.62 22.35
N ALA A 396 9.88 24.31 22.11
CA ALA A 396 9.76 23.31 23.17
C ALA A 396 10.96 23.34 24.15
N ILE A 397 12.18 23.50 23.63
CA ILE A 397 13.38 23.70 24.46
C ILE A 397 13.27 24.99 25.27
N GLY A 398 12.87 26.09 24.64
CA GLY A 398 12.69 27.38 25.32
C GLY A 398 11.67 27.33 26.45
N VAL A 399 10.51 26.70 26.21
CA VAL A 399 9.47 26.49 27.23
C VAL A 399 10.00 25.57 28.35
N GLY A 400 10.71 24.50 27.99
CA GLY A 400 11.32 23.60 28.97
C GLY A 400 12.32 24.31 29.88
N LEU A 401 13.18 25.17 29.34
CA LEU A 401 14.14 25.97 30.10
C LEU A 401 13.45 27.00 31.00
N ALA A 402 12.37 27.64 30.54
CA ALA A 402 11.60 28.59 31.34
C ALA A 402 10.91 27.92 32.53
N VAL A 403 10.27 26.76 32.30
CA VAL A 403 9.65 25.95 33.36
C VAL A 403 10.69 25.47 34.36
N TRP A 404 11.84 24.96 33.87
CA TRP A 404 12.94 24.57 34.73
C TRP A 404 13.47 25.72 35.59
N GLY A 405 13.65 26.91 35.01
CA GLY A 405 14.09 28.11 35.73
C GLY A 405 13.11 28.57 36.82
N LEU A 406 11.80 28.48 36.56
CA LEU A 406 10.76 28.78 37.56
C LEU A 406 10.79 27.80 38.73
N ILE A 407 10.93 26.50 38.45
CA ILE A 407 11.06 25.47 39.48
C ILE A 407 12.33 25.72 40.31
N TYR A 408 13.46 25.92 39.65
CA TYR A 408 14.76 26.16 40.30
C TYR A 408 14.73 27.40 41.22
N HIS A 409 14.15 28.51 40.77
CA HIS A 409 14.00 29.70 41.60
C HIS A 409 13.03 29.49 42.77
N SER A 410 11.95 28.74 42.58
CA SER A 410 11.01 28.44 43.68
C SER A 410 11.66 27.58 44.77
N ASP A 411 12.45 26.58 44.39
CA ASP A 411 13.16 25.70 45.33
C ASP A 411 14.29 26.44 46.05
N ARG A 412 15.02 27.30 45.34
CA ARG A 412 16.02 28.16 45.96
C ARG A 412 15.40 29.11 46.99
N ARG A 413 14.27 29.73 46.67
CA ARG A 413 13.57 30.64 47.59
C ARG A 413 13.03 29.91 48.82
N ARG A 414 12.56 28.66 48.66
CA ARG A 414 12.19 27.80 49.79
C ARG A 414 13.38 27.49 50.69
N LYS A 415 14.55 27.18 50.13
CA LYS A 415 15.77 26.96 50.91
C LYS A 415 16.21 28.22 51.66
N GLU A 416 16.18 29.38 51.01
CA GLU A 416 16.50 30.67 51.65
C GLU A 416 15.53 30.98 52.81
N ILE A 417 14.23 30.69 52.66
CA ILE A 417 13.24 30.86 53.74
C ILE A 417 13.51 29.88 54.89
N LEU A 418 13.79 28.61 54.61
CA LEU A 418 14.10 27.60 55.63
C LEU A 418 15.38 27.94 56.40
N GLU A 419 16.40 28.48 55.73
CA GLU A 419 17.63 28.96 56.37
C GLU A 419 17.36 30.17 57.28
N GLN A 420 16.49 31.09 56.86
CA GLN A 420 16.06 32.22 57.70
C GLN A 420 15.24 31.77 58.91
N GLU A 421 14.31 30.84 58.74
CA GLU A 421 13.53 30.26 59.86
C GLU A 421 14.43 29.51 60.84
N GLN A 422 15.43 28.75 60.35
CA GLN A 422 16.43 28.12 61.22
C GLN A 422 17.29 29.14 61.98
N GLN A 423 17.69 30.24 61.34
CA GLN A 423 18.44 31.32 62.03
C GLN A 423 17.60 31.99 63.12
N LEU A 424 16.33 32.26 62.85
CA LEU A 424 15.40 32.82 63.85
C LEU A 424 15.17 31.87 65.04
N LEU A 425 15.13 30.56 64.81
CA LEU A 425 15.04 29.55 65.87
C LEU A 425 16.32 29.42 66.72
N ILE A 426 17.49 29.77 66.15
CA ILE A 426 18.76 29.77 66.87
C ILE A 426 18.93 31.06 67.71
N GLU A 427 18.33 32.17 67.29
CA GLU A 427 18.44 33.48 67.96
C GLU A 427 17.43 33.70 69.11
N ASP A 428 16.41 32.85 69.26
CA ASP A 428 15.46 32.91 70.39
C ASP A 428 15.55 31.67 71.32
N PRO A 429 16.37 31.70 72.39
CA PRO A 429 16.50 30.59 73.32
C PRO A 429 15.46 30.62 74.45
N LYS A 430 14.22 31.08 74.21
CA LYS A 430 13.16 31.03 75.23
C LYS A 430 11.75 30.81 74.65
N GLN A 431 11.38 29.55 74.45
CA GLN A 431 10.02 29.11 74.82
C GLN A 431 9.99 27.59 75.11
N THR A 432 10.18 27.25 76.38
CA THR A 432 9.67 26.02 76.99
C THR A 432 8.15 26.07 76.97
N VAL A 433 7.50 25.13 76.30
CA VAL A 433 6.12 24.74 76.59
C VAL A 433 6.09 23.24 76.78
N ASP A 434 5.74 22.88 78.01
CA ASP A 434 5.49 21.55 78.54
C ASP A 434 4.34 20.87 77.77
N LEU A 435 4.53 19.61 77.39
CA LEU A 435 3.54 18.79 76.68
C LEU A 435 2.88 17.79 77.66
N GLU A 436 2.36 18.29 78.78
CA GLU A 436 1.35 17.60 79.59
C GLU A 436 0.01 18.37 79.46
N ASP A 437 -0.62 18.24 78.28
CA ASP A 437 -2.07 18.29 78.02
C ASP A 437 -2.31 18.64 76.54
N LEU A 438 -2.27 17.62 75.67
CA LEU A 438 -3.11 17.48 74.45
C LEU A 438 -2.86 16.15 73.73
#